data_AF-A0A369RJH2-F1
#
_entry.id   AF-A0A369RJH2-F1
#
_cell.length_a   1.000
_cell.length_b   1.000
_cell.length_c   1.000
_cell.angle_alpha   90.00
_cell.angle_beta   90.00
_cell.angle_gamma   90.00
#
_symmetry.space_group_name_H-M   'P 1'
#
loop_
_entity.id
_entity.type
_entity.pdbx_description
1 polymer ?
#
loop_
_entity_poly.entity_id
_entity_poly.type
_entity_poly.pdbx_seq_one_letter_code
_entity_poly.pdbx_strand_id
1 'polypeptide(L)'
;MSLTLKQWKEILDTINSNGGDILEAIKEELKKQDQDTYQEWERKDFDINHPFDVQLTMYNKKLALLHIAAYNGHLDIVKYLVDDKKADVNQEDS
;
A
#
# COMPACT_ATOMS: atom_id res chain seq x y z
N MET A 1 13.82 5.31 0.26
CA MET A 1 14.02 5.02 -1.18
C MET A 1 12.63 4.84 -1.80
N SER A 2 12.41 4.86 -3.12
CA SER A 2 11.07 4.58 -3.69
C SER A 2 10.95 3.11 -4.06
N LEU A 3 9.93 2.42 -3.55
CA LEU A 3 9.68 1.02 -3.90
C LEU A 3 9.11 0.90 -5.32
N THR A 4 9.51 -0.16 -6.02
CA THR A 4 8.91 -0.53 -7.31
C THR A 4 7.53 -1.14 -7.11
N LEU A 5 6.67 -1.09 -8.14
CA LEU A 5 5.37 -1.77 -8.10
C LEU A 5 5.49 -3.28 -7.83
N LYS A 6 6.58 -3.90 -8.29
CA LYS A 6 6.85 -5.32 -8.02
C LYS A 6 7.13 -5.57 -6.53
N GLN A 7 7.94 -4.73 -5.89
CA GLN A 7 8.20 -4.84 -4.44
C GLN A 7 6.92 -4.61 -3.63
N TRP A 8 6.11 -3.62 -4.02
CA TRP A 8 4.79 -3.43 -3.43
C TRP A 8 3.87 -4.65 -3.58
N LYS A 9 3.85 -5.27 -4.77
CA LYS A 9 3.12 -6.52 -4.98
C LYS A 9 3.62 -7.64 -4.06
N GLU A 10 4.94 -7.78 -3.90
CA GLU A 10 5.54 -8.77 -3.00
C GLU A 10 5.16 -8.51 -1.54
N ILE A 11 5.13 -7.25 -1.07
CA ILE A 11 4.62 -6.88 0.26
C ILE A 11 3.17 -7.34 0.44
N LEU A 12 2.30 -7.10 -0.56
CA LEU A 12 0.89 -7.44 -0.44
C LEU A 12 0.63 -8.94 -0.60
N ASP A 13 1.46 -9.66 -1.37
CA ASP A 13 1.39 -11.11 -1.56
C ASP A 13 1.70 -11.90 -0.26
N THR A 14 2.50 -11.34 0.66
CA THR A 14 2.82 -12.00 1.94
C THR A 14 1.71 -11.89 2.99
N ILE A 15 0.70 -11.05 2.74
CA ILE A 15 -0.37 -10.78 3.68
C ILE A 15 -1.43 -11.87 3.57
N ASN A 16 -1.47 -12.73 4.60
CA ASN A 16 -2.52 -13.71 4.74
C ASN A 16 -3.76 -13.07 5.38
N SER A 17 -4.88 -12.99 4.64
CA SER A 17 -6.14 -12.36 5.05
C SER A 17 -6.91 -13.11 6.17
N ASN A 18 -6.30 -14.11 6.82
CA ASN A 18 -6.87 -14.96 7.86
C ASN A 18 -7.11 -14.25 9.23
N GLY A 19 -7.69 -13.06 9.22
CA GLY A 19 -8.27 -12.41 10.40
C GLY A 19 -7.32 -11.55 11.25
N GLY A 20 -6.06 -11.36 10.81
CA GLY A 20 -5.16 -10.37 11.39
C GLY A 20 -5.49 -8.95 10.90
N ASP A 21 -5.01 -7.92 11.61
CA ASP A 21 -5.12 -6.55 11.13
C ASP A 21 -4.23 -6.37 9.89
N ILE A 22 -4.86 -6.39 8.70
CA ILE A 22 -4.19 -6.27 7.39
C ILE A 22 -3.28 -5.04 7.35
N LEU A 23 -3.70 -3.92 7.95
CA LEU A 23 -2.90 -2.69 7.95
C LEU A 23 -1.62 -2.85 8.76
N GLU A 24 -1.66 -3.53 9.92
CA GLU A 24 -0.46 -3.81 10.71
C GLU A 24 0.49 -4.76 9.97
N ALA A 25 -0.05 -5.75 9.25
CA ALA A 25 0.78 -6.64 8.41
C ALA A 25 1.49 -5.85 7.29
N ILE A 26 0.78 -4.94 6.59
CA ILE A 26 1.40 -4.05 5.58
C ILE A 26 2.53 -3.25 6.22
N LYS A 27 2.28 -2.64 7.38
CA LYS A 27 3.27 -1.82 8.10
C LYS A 27 4.52 -2.61 8.47
N GLU A 28 4.36 -3.81 9.03
CA GLU A 28 5.49 -4.66 9.43
C GLU A 28 6.33 -5.08 8.23
N GLU A 29 5.70 -5.52 7.13
CA GLU A 29 6.40 -5.92 5.91
C GLU A 29 7.06 -4.74 5.21
N LEU A 30 6.38 -3.59 5.13
CA LEU A 30 6.97 -2.36 4.60
C LEU A 30 8.19 -1.94 5.41
N LYS A 31 8.11 -1.97 6.75
CA LYS A 31 9.23 -1.63 7.63
C LYS A 31 10.46 -2.51 7.40
N LYS A 32 10.27 -3.80 7.12
CA LYS A 32 11.35 -4.74 6.80
C LYS A 32 12.01 -4.44 5.45
N GLN A 33 11.23 -4.02 4.45
CA GLN A 33 11.72 -3.80 3.09
C GLN A 33 12.27 -2.40 2.84
N ASP A 34 11.60 -1.36 3.36
CA ASP A 34 12.00 0.05 3.21
C ASP A 34 11.59 0.85 4.46
N GLN A 35 12.55 0.95 5.37
CA GLN A 35 12.40 1.65 6.65
C GLN A 35 12.14 3.16 6.48
N ASP A 36 12.63 3.78 5.40
CA ASP A 36 12.43 5.21 5.13
C ASP A 36 10.99 5.47 4.73
N THR A 37 10.45 4.65 3.82
CA THR A 37 9.05 4.73 3.36
C THR A 37 8.09 4.49 4.52
N TYR A 38 8.38 3.50 5.38
CA TYR A 38 7.62 3.28 6.61
C TYR A 38 7.61 4.54 7.50
N GLN A 39 8.77 5.15 7.75
CA GLN A 39 8.86 6.34 8.62
C GLN A 39 8.18 7.55 8.03
N GLU A 40 8.23 7.72 6.70
CA GLU A 40 7.47 8.75 6.02
C GLU A 40 5.97 8.58 6.26
N TRP A 41 5.46 7.36 6.05
CA TRP A 41 4.05 7.08 6.25
C TRP A 41 3.63 7.18 7.72
N GLU A 42 4.50 6.77 8.67
CA GLU A 42 4.31 6.94 10.11
C GLU A 42 4.19 8.42 10.50
N ARG A 43 5.02 9.30 9.93
CA ARG A 43 4.90 10.77 10.13
C ARG A 43 3.62 11.37 9.55
N LYS A 44 2.89 10.61 8.73
CA LYS A 44 1.58 10.96 8.17
C LYS A 44 0.44 10.21 8.89
N ASP A 45 0.70 9.73 10.10
CA ASP A 45 -0.25 8.98 10.93
C ASP A 45 -0.85 7.76 10.21
N PHE A 46 -0.08 7.17 9.28
CA PHE A 46 -0.50 6.08 8.43
C PHE A 46 -1.81 6.35 7.66
N ASP A 47 -2.00 7.58 7.16
CA ASP A 47 -3.13 7.95 6.32
C ASP A 47 -3.30 6.93 5.18
N ILE A 48 -4.49 6.30 5.10
CA ILE A 48 -4.77 5.21 4.16
C ILE A 48 -4.77 5.70 2.71
N ASN A 49 -5.01 6.99 2.50
CA ASN A 49 -5.01 7.66 1.21
C ASN A 49 -3.63 8.26 0.88
N HIS A 50 -2.60 7.96 1.68
CA HIS A 50 -1.26 8.45 1.43
C HIS A 50 -0.74 8.02 0.05
N PRO A 51 -0.33 8.96 -0.81
CA PRO A 51 0.16 8.64 -2.15
C PRO A 51 1.66 8.31 -2.11
N PHE A 52 1.98 7.03 -2.19
CA PHE A 52 3.36 6.54 -2.18
C PHE A 52 4.04 6.80 -3.51
N ASP A 53 5.30 7.26 -3.50
CA ASP A 53 6.12 7.29 -4.70
C ASP A 53 6.46 5.84 -5.14
N VAL A 54 5.84 5.40 -6.25
CA VAL A 54 6.00 4.07 -6.81
C VAL A 54 6.77 4.13 -8.12
N GLN A 55 7.87 3.39 -8.19
CA GLN A 55 8.64 3.26 -9.42
C GLN A 55 8.02 2.20 -10.36
N LEU A 56 7.64 2.65 -11.56
CA LEU A 56 7.19 1.79 -12.66
C LEU A 56 8.32 1.64 -13.70
N THR A 57 8.08 0.81 -14.72
CA THR A 57 9.11 0.47 -15.73
C THR A 57 9.59 1.66 -16.55
N MET A 58 8.77 2.70 -16.71
CA MET A 58 9.08 3.85 -17.59
C MET A 58 8.95 5.22 -16.91
N TYR A 59 8.35 5.30 -15.73
CA TYR A 59 8.15 6.55 -14.99
C TYR A 59 7.85 6.25 -13.51
N ASN A 60 7.86 7.28 -12.68
CA ASN A 60 7.39 7.21 -11.31
C ASN A 60 5.97 7.76 -11.25
N LYS A 61 5.13 7.17 -10.41
CA LYS A 61 3.76 7.63 -10.17
C LYS A 61 3.50 7.62 -8.68
N LYS A 62 2.65 8.51 -8.18
CA LYS A 62 2.18 8.40 -6.81
C LYS A 62 0.88 7.60 -6.76
N LEU A 63 0.89 6.53 -5.98
CA LEU A 63 -0.22 5.59 -5.86
C LEU A 63 -0.58 5.41 -4.39
N ALA A 64 -1.87 5.49 -4.07
CA ALA A 64 -2.37 5.02 -2.77
C ALA A 64 -2.37 3.49 -2.70
N LEU A 65 -2.41 2.92 -1.48
CA LEU A 65 -2.50 1.46 -1.28
C LEU A 65 -3.65 0.81 -2.06
N LEU A 66 -4.78 1.52 -2.18
CA LEU A 66 -5.93 1.04 -2.93
C LEU A 66 -5.62 0.83 -4.41
N HIS A 67 -4.90 1.75 -5.05
CA HIS A 67 -4.47 1.60 -6.44
C HIS A 67 -3.58 0.36 -6.62
N ILE A 68 -2.62 0.18 -5.72
CA ILE A 68 -1.65 -0.92 -5.77
C ILE A 68 -2.37 -2.27 -5.59
N ALA A 69 -3.24 -2.40 -4.58
CA ALA A 69 -4.00 -3.62 -4.32
C ALA A 69 -4.97 -3.95 -5.47
N ALA A 70 -5.68 -2.95 -5.99
CA ALA A 70 -6.62 -3.13 -7.10
C ALA A 70 -5.90 -3.54 -8.39
N TYR A 71 -4.78 -2.89 -8.72
CA TYR A 71 -3.98 -3.22 -9.90
C TYR A 71 -3.45 -4.66 -9.87
N ASN A 72 -3.05 -5.15 -8.69
CA ASN A 72 -2.49 -6.49 -8.52
C ASN A 72 -3.55 -7.58 -8.24
N GLY A 73 -4.84 -7.23 -8.14
CA GLY A 73 -5.93 -8.18 -7.93
C GLY A 73 -6.06 -8.71 -6.49
N HIS A 74 -5.51 -8.01 -5.49
CA HIS A 74 -5.61 -8.38 -4.08
C HIS A 74 -6.99 -8.03 -3.49
N LEU A 75 -8.03 -8.75 -3.93
CA LEU A 75 -9.44 -8.42 -3.63
C LEU A 75 -9.74 -8.31 -2.13
N ASP A 76 -9.17 -9.17 -1.29
CA ASP A 76 -9.40 -9.13 0.16
C ASP A 76 -8.83 -7.84 0.78
N ILE A 77 -7.67 -7.40 0.31
CA ILE A 77 -7.05 -6.13 0.73
C ILE A 77 -7.88 -4.96 0.21
N VAL A 78 -8.35 -5.00 -1.04
CA VAL A 78 -9.25 -3.96 -1.58
C VAL A 78 -10.51 -3.82 -0.74
N LYS A 79 -11.17 -4.94 -0.40
CA LYS A 79 -12.36 -4.93 0.47
C LYS A 79 -12.05 -4.32 1.82
N TYR A 80 -10.97 -4.75 2.47
CA TYR A 80 -10.56 -4.19 3.75
C TYR A 80 -10.28 -2.67 3.69
N LEU A 81 -9.59 -2.20 2.66
CA LEU A 81 -9.31 -0.77 2.48
C LEU A 81 -10.59 0.06 2.31
N VAL A 82 -11.54 -0.44 1.51
CA VAL A 82 -12.79 0.27 1.21
C VAL A 82 -13.81 0.15 2.35
N ASP A 83 -14.08 -1.06 2.82
CA ASP A 83 -15.15 -1.36 3.75
C ASP A 83 -14.75 -1.03 5.19
N ASP A 84 -13.55 -1.42 5.63
CA ASP A 84 -13.08 -1.23 7.01
C ASP A 84 -12.35 0.10 7.21
N LYS A 85 -11.49 0.50 6.27
CA LYS A 85 -10.67 1.73 6.40
C LYS A 85 -11.24 2.95 5.70
N LYS A 86 -12.33 2.82 4.95
CA LYS A 86 -13.00 3.92 4.23
C LYS A 86 -12.03 4.71 3.33
N ALA A 87 -11.12 4.00 2.66
CA ALA A 87 -10.24 4.59 1.66
C ALA A 87 -11.05 5.33 0.58
N ASP A 88 -10.51 6.44 0.08
CA ASP A 88 -11.15 7.22 -0.97
C ASP A 88 -11.05 6.48 -2.30
N VAL A 89 -12.17 5.89 -2.71
CA VAL A 89 -12.29 5.14 -3.97
C VAL A 89 -12.17 6.03 -5.22
N ASN A 90 -12.27 7.35 -5.07
CA ASN A 90 -12.17 8.30 -6.16
C ASN A 90 -10.84 9.06 -6.17
N GLN A 91 -9.90 8.74 -5.28
CA GLN A 91 -8.59 9.36 -5.29
C GLN A 91 -7.91 9.08 -6.62
N GLU A 92 -7.51 10.14 -7.33
CA GLU A 92 -6.76 10.01 -8.58
C GLU A 92 -5.27 9.76 -8.29
N ASP A 93 -4.62 9.00 -9.18
CA ASP A 93 -3.16 8.89 -9.19
C ASP A 93 -2.51 10.15 -9.78
N SER A 94 -1.27 10.44 -9.39
CA SER A 94 -0.53 11.65 -9.82
C SER A 94 0.84 11.34 -10.37
#